data_AF-U2X6J0-F1
#
_entry.id   AF-U2X6J0-F1
#
_cell.length_a   1.000
_cell.length_b   1.000
_cell.length_c   1.000
_cell.angle_alpha   90.00
_cell.angle_beta   90.00
_cell.angle_gamma   90.00
#
_symmetry.space_group_name_H-M   'P 1'
#
loop_
_entity.id
_entity.type
_entity.pdbx_description
1 polymer ?
#
loop_
_entity_poly.entity_id
_entity_poly.type
_entity_poly.pdbx_seq_one_letter_code
_entity_poly.pdbx_strand_id
1 'polypeptide(L)'
;MLKTFARTYKREFWRANRIGLFLLAMGYIFYVDMLYLAHVSPEWKFPFSVALLVVFLFYTVVLLYVFPLYVHYELRFWQYMKYALLIGMANPLMTLVMLIGLGILLFVLMYIPGLIPFFSISTMALVVMGTALRVFRKMEEKQEMWQQGK
;
A
#
# COMPACT_ATOMS: atom_id res chain seq x y z
N MET A 1 -9.45 23.72 -22.91
CA MET A 1 -8.49 22.69 -22.44
C MET A 1 -8.03 22.92 -21.01
N LEU A 2 -7.47 24.09 -20.66
CA LEU A 2 -7.01 24.37 -19.28
C LEU A 2 -8.10 24.28 -18.18
N LYS A 3 -9.32 24.74 -18.46
CA LYS A 3 -10.46 24.61 -17.52
C LYS A 3 -10.84 23.16 -17.25
N THR A 4 -10.87 22.33 -18.29
CA THR A 4 -11.14 20.89 -18.18
C THR A 4 -10.02 20.17 -17.44
N PHE A 5 -8.76 20.49 -17.76
CA PHE A 5 -7.58 19.96 -17.05
C PHE A 5 -7.61 20.31 -15.56
N ALA A 6 -7.79 21.58 -15.21
CA ALA A 6 -7.81 22.03 -13.81
C ALA A 6 -8.96 21.40 -13.02
N ARG A 7 -10.14 21.22 -13.63
CA ARG A 7 -11.28 20.55 -12.98
C ARG A 7 -11.00 19.07 -12.72
N THR A 8 -10.47 18.35 -13.70
CA THR A 8 -10.14 16.92 -13.55
C THR A 8 -8.99 16.72 -12.58
N TYR A 9 -7.93 17.53 -12.67
CA TYR A 9 -6.79 17.52 -11.74
C TYR A 9 -7.25 17.69 -10.30
N LYS A 10 -8.06 18.72 -10.00
CA LYS A 10 -8.58 18.95 -8.65
C LYS A 10 -9.42 17.78 -8.15
N ARG A 11 -10.30 17.23 -9.00
CA ARG A 11 -11.15 16.09 -8.64
C ARG A 11 -10.31 14.87 -8.23
N GLU A 12 -9.35 14.49 -9.07
CA GLU A 12 -8.50 13.33 -8.81
C GLU A 12 -7.52 13.57 -7.65
N PHE A 13 -6.99 14.79 -7.53
CA PHE A 13 -6.16 15.18 -6.39
C PHE A 13 -6.89 14.98 -5.06
N TRP A 14 -8.12 15.47 -4.93
CA TRP A 14 -8.90 15.27 -3.70
C TRP A 14 -9.31 13.81 -3.47
N ARG A 15 -9.53 13.03 -4.53
CA ARG A 15 -9.88 11.61 -4.39
C ARG A 15 -8.68 10.79 -3.91
N ALA A 16 -7.51 10.97 -4.51
CA ALA A 16 -6.28 10.30 -4.11
C ALA A 16 -5.80 10.74 -2.71
N ASN A 17 -5.82 12.04 -2.42
CA ASN A 17 -5.36 12.55 -1.12
C ASN A 17 -6.25 12.10 0.05
N ARG A 18 -7.56 11.87 -0.16
CA ARG A 18 -8.40 11.30 0.92
C ARG A 18 -7.94 9.92 1.35
N ILE A 19 -7.48 9.10 0.40
CA ILE A 19 -6.89 7.79 0.72
C ILE A 19 -5.57 7.98 1.48
N GLY A 20 -4.68 8.84 0.97
CA GLY A 20 -3.41 9.14 1.63
C GLY A 20 -3.56 9.68 3.05
N LEU A 21 -4.45 10.66 3.26
CA LEU A 21 -4.75 11.24 4.57
C LEU A 21 -5.32 10.22 5.55
N PHE A 22 -6.20 9.33 5.07
CA PHE A 22 -6.73 8.26 5.91
C PHE A 22 -5.64 7.28 6.34
N LEU A 23 -4.77 6.86 5.42
CA LEU A 23 -3.64 5.98 5.73
C LEU A 23 -2.63 6.65 6.66
N LEU A 24 -2.42 7.97 6.52
CA LEU A 24 -1.57 8.76 7.41
C LEU A 24 -2.18 8.82 8.81
N ALA A 25 -3.48 9.05 8.94
CA ALA A 25 -4.17 9.03 10.23
C ALA A 25 -4.06 7.66 10.92
N MET A 26 -4.23 6.56 10.18
CA MET A 26 -3.99 5.22 10.70
C MET A 26 -2.53 5.03 11.16
N GLY A 27 -1.57 5.47 10.36
CA GLY A 27 -0.14 5.42 10.71
C GLY A 27 0.19 6.23 11.96
N TYR A 28 -0.46 7.38 12.14
CA TYR A 28 -0.32 8.20 13.34
C TYR A 28 -0.88 7.50 14.58
N ILE A 29 -2.03 6.81 14.48
CA ILE A 29 -2.57 6.00 15.57
C ILE A 29 -1.58 4.90 15.95
N PHE A 30 -1.02 4.16 14.97
CA PHE A 30 0.02 3.15 15.23
C PHE A 30 1.24 3.72 15.95
N TYR A 31 1.69 4.91 15.55
CA TYR A 31 2.82 5.57 16.20
C TYR A 31 2.51 5.84 17.68
N VAL A 32 1.31 6.32 17.99
CA VAL A 32 0.86 6.54 19.38
C VAL A 32 0.75 5.22 20.14
N ASP A 33 0.19 4.16 19.54
CA ASP A 33 0.09 2.83 20.15
C ASP A 33 1.48 2.24 20.47
N MET A 34 2.47 2.47 19.61
CA MET A 34 3.86 2.07 19.87
C MET A 34 4.50 2.85 21.02
N LEU A 35 4.19 4.13 21.20
CA LEU A 35 4.63 4.90 22.37
C LEU A 35 3.92 4.43 23.65
N TYR A 36 2.63 4.07 23.54
CA TYR A 36 1.83 3.59 24.66
C TYR A 36 2.33 2.24 25.20
N LEU A 37 2.91 1.37 24.37
CA LEU A 37 3.54 0.10 24.77
C LEU A 37 4.55 0.21 25.92
N ALA A 38 5.18 1.38 26.10
CA ALA A 38 6.09 1.63 27.22
C ALA A 38 5.37 1.75 28.58
N HIS A 39 4.07 2.05 28.57
CA HIS A 39 3.23 2.34 29.74
C HIS A 39 2.26 1.18 30.07
N VAL A 40 2.21 0.14 29.24
CA VAL A 40 1.37 -1.05 29.46
C VAL A 40 1.97 -1.91 30.58
N SER A 41 1.12 -2.44 31.46
CA SER A 41 1.58 -3.33 32.54
C SER A 41 2.24 -4.61 32.00
N PRO A 42 3.18 -5.22 32.75
CA PRO A 42 3.97 -6.34 32.26
C PRO A 42 3.12 -7.52 31.76
N GLU A 43 2.01 -7.84 32.43
CA GLU A 43 1.13 -8.94 32.04
C GLU A 43 0.41 -8.71 30.70
N TRP A 44 0.12 -7.46 30.34
CA TRP A 44 -0.57 -7.12 29.09
C TRP A 44 0.37 -6.74 27.95
N LYS A 45 1.64 -6.47 28.25
CA LYS A 45 2.60 -5.97 27.25
C LYS A 45 2.83 -6.95 26.11
N PHE A 46 2.99 -8.23 26.40
CA PHE A 46 3.19 -9.27 25.38
C PHE A 46 1.98 -9.42 24.44
N PRO A 47 0.75 -9.71 24.93
CA PRO A 47 -0.41 -9.87 24.05
C PRO A 47 -0.72 -8.59 23.25
N PHE A 48 -0.55 -7.41 23.84
CA PHE A 48 -0.73 -6.14 23.14
C PHE A 48 0.30 -5.95 22.03
N SER A 49 1.58 -6.28 22.27
CA SER A 49 2.64 -6.22 21.26
C SER A 49 2.34 -7.14 20.06
N VAL A 50 1.90 -8.37 20.33
CA VAL A 50 1.54 -9.33 19.28
C VAL A 50 0.34 -8.84 18.47
N ALA A 51 -0.71 -8.35 19.14
CA ALA A 51 -1.87 -7.78 18.48
C ALA A 51 -1.47 -6.59 17.58
N LEU A 52 -0.66 -5.66 18.10
CA LEU A 52 -0.20 -4.50 17.35
C LEU A 52 0.64 -4.90 16.13
N LEU A 53 1.51 -5.89 16.26
CA LEU A 53 2.31 -6.43 15.16
C LEU A 53 1.41 -6.98 14.04
N VAL A 54 0.38 -7.77 14.38
CA VAL A 54 -0.56 -8.34 13.39
C VAL A 54 -1.31 -7.23 12.64
N VAL A 55 -1.82 -6.22 13.37
CA VAL A 55 -2.54 -5.10 12.74
C VAL A 55 -1.57 -4.27 11.87
N PHE A 56 -0.32 -4.08 12.30
CA PHE A 56 0.71 -3.40 11.52
C PHE A 56 1.07 -4.14 10.22
N LEU A 57 1.13 -5.48 10.25
CA LEU A 57 1.34 -6.29 9.04
C LEU A 57 0.19 -6.09 8.04
N PHE A 58 -1.05 -6.13 8.49
CA PHE A 58 -2.21 -5.85 7.63
C PHE A 58 -2.20 -4.42 7.08
N TYR A 59 -1.86 -3.44 7.91
CA TYR A 59 -1.69 -2.06 7.47
C TYR A 59 -0.62 -1.93 6.38
N THR A 60 0.52 -2.59 6.55
CA THR A 60 1.60 -2.60 5.56
C THR A 60 1.12 -3.18 4.23
N VAL A 61 0.40 -4.30 4.25
CA VAL A 61 -0.20 -4.89 3.03
C VAL A 61 -1.15 -3.91 2.34
N VAL A 62 -2.03 -3.24 3.11
CA VAL A 62 -2.92 -2.22 2.55
C VAL A 62 -2.12 -1.10 1.90
N LEU A 63 -1.08 -0.58 2.58
CA LEU A 63 -0.25 0.51 2.10
C LEU A 63 0.45 0.19 0.78
N LEU A 64 0.88 -1.06 0.60
CA LEU A 64 1.53 -1.55 -0.63
C LEU A 64 0.56 -1.64 -1.83
N TYR A 65 -0.68 -2.11 -1.62
CA TYR A 65 -1.61 -2.41 -2.73
C TYR A 65 -2.67 -1.35 -2.99
N VAL A 66 -2.92 -0.45 -2.05
CA VAL A 66 -3.99 0.56 -2.16
C VAL A 66 -3.79 1.52 -3.33
N PHE A 67 -2.57 2.01 -3.55
CA PHE A 67 -2.28 2.94 -4.65
C PHE A 67 -2.32 2.26 -6.02
N PRO A 68 -1.70 1.08 -6.22
CA PRO A 68 -1.91 0.30 -7.44
C PRO A 68 -3.38 0.05 -7.76
N LEU A 69 -4.17 -0.34 -6.75
CA LEU A 69 -5.60 -0.55 -6.93
C LEU A 69 -6.34 0.74 -7.28
N TYR A 70 -5.98 1.86 -6.65
CA TYR A 70 -6.58 3.16 -6.92
C TYR A 70 -6.40 3.61 -8.37
N VAL A 71 -5.20 3.40 -8.92
CA VAL A 71 -4.87 3.81 -10.29
C VAL A 71 -5.46 2.86 -11.33
N HIS A 72 -5.52 1.55 -11.03
CA HIS A 72 -5.96 0.54 -12.01
C HIS A 72 -7.46 0.24 -11.96
N TYR A 73 -8.12 0.42 -10.82
CA TYR A 73 -9.54 0.10 -10.65
C TYR A 73 -10.38 1.26 -10.08
N GLU A 74 -11.58 1.43 -10.62
CA GLU A 74 -12.56 2.38 -10.10
C GLU A 74 -13.43 1.75 -9.01
N LEU A 75 -13.03 1.95 -7.75
CA LEU A 75 -13.72 1.38 -6.58
C LEU A 75 -14.23 2.47 -5.63
N ARG A 76 -15.10 2.07 -4.70
CA ARG A 76 -15.50 2.91 -3.55
C ARG A 76 -14.38 2.94 -2.51
N PHE A 77 -14.36 3.99 -1.68
CA PHE A 77 -13.31 4.22 -0.68
C PHE A 77 -12.98 2.98 0.18
N TRP A 78 -13.98 2.38 0.83
CA TRP A 78 -13.78 1.20 1.69
C TRP A 78 -13.40 -0.07 0.92
N GLN A 79 -13.77 -0.15 -0.36
CA GLN A 79 -13.42 -1.29 -1.20
C GLN A 79 -11.92 -1.32 -1.48
N TYR A 80 -11.27 -0.16 -1.61
CA TYR A 80 -9.82 -0.12 -1.78
C TYR A 80 -9.08 -0.78 -0.60
N MET A 81 -9.49 -0.51 0.65
CA MET A 81 -8.81 -1.11 1.81
C MET A 81 -9.05 -2.62 1.87
N LYS A 82 -10.31 -3.04 1.66
CA LYS A 82 -10.70 -4.45 1.70
C LYS A 82 -9.98 -5.26 0.61
N TYR A 83 -9.97 -4.76 -0.62
CA TYR A 83 -9.34 -5.47 -1.73
C TYR A 83 -7.82 -5.41 -1.68
N ALA A 84 -7.21 -4.32 -1.20
CA ALA A 84 -5.77 -4.27 -0.97
C ALA A 84 -5.32 -5.37 -0.02
N LEU A 85 -6.03 -5.51 1.11
CA LEU A 85 -5.76 -6.57 2.08
C LEU A 85 -5.99 -7.96 1.49
N LEU A 86 -7.13 -8.19 0.82
CA LEU A 86 -7.48 -9.47 0.22
C LEU A 86 -6.43 -9.91 -0.82
N ILE A 87 -6.03 -9.01 -1.72
CA ILE A 87 -5.11 -9.31 -2.82
C ILE A 87 -3.71 -9.59 -2.28
N GLY A 88 -3.23 -8.79 -1.33
CA GLY A 88 -1.92 -9.00 -0.72
C GLY A 88 -1.85 -10.30 0.09
N MET A 89 -2.89 -10.59 0.89
CA MET A 89 -2.98 -11.87 1.63
C MET A 89 -3.15 -13.09 0.71
N ALA A 90 -3.82 -12.94 -0.43
CA ALA A 90 -3.94 -14.00 -1.43
C ALA A 90 -2.63 -14.23 -2.20
N ASN A 91 -1.72 -13.26 -2.21
CA ASN A 91 -0.44 -13.32 -2.94
C ASN A 91 0.75 -12.93 -2.03
N PRO A 92 1.01 -13.69 -0.95
CA PRO A 92 2.04 -13.33 0.03
C PRO A 92 3.45 -13.34 -0.56
N LEU A 93 3.73 -14.25 -1.50
CA LEU A 93 5.02 -14.30 -2.19
C LEU A 93 5.28 -13.02 -3.01
N MET A 94 4.26 -12.50 -3.71
CA MET A 94 4.41 -11.27 -4.47
C MET A 94 4.51 -10.04 -3.55
N THR A 95 3.80 -10.06 -2.42
CA THR A 95 3.95 -9.03 -1.38
C THR A 95 5.39 -9.01 -0.85
N LEU A 96 5.98 -10.18 -0.61
CA LEU A 96 7.37 -10.31 -0.15
C LEU A 96 8.37 -9.84 -1.21
N VAL A 97 8.15 -10.14 -2.49
CA VAL A 97 8.95 -9.61 -3.60
C VAL A 97 8.87 -8.07 -3.65
N MET A 98 7.68 -7.50 -3.47
CA MET A 98 7.49 -6.04 -3.43
C MET A 98 8.25 -5.41 -2.25
N LEU A 99 8.17 -6.01 -1.06
CA LEU A 99 8.92 -5.56 0.13
C LEU A 99 10.43 -5.65 -0.06
N ILE A 100 10.94 -6.75 -0.61
CA ILE A 100 12.37 -6.91 -0.91
C ILE A 100 12.81 -5.87 -1.95
N GLY A 101 12.04 -5.67 -3.01
CA GLY A 101 12.34 -4.66 -4.03
C GLY A 101 12.42 -3.24 -3.46
N LEU A 102 11.48 -2.88 -2.57
CA LEU A 102 11.51 -1.61 -1.85
C LEU A 102 12.71 -1.54 -0.88
N GLY A 103 13.03 -2.62 -0.17
CA GLY A 103 14.17 -2.67 0.74
C GLY A 103 15.51 -2.46 0.02
N ILE A 104 15.71 -3.15 -1.11
CA ILE A 104 16.91 -2.96 -1.96
C ILE A 104 16.97 -1.52 -2.48
N LEU A 105 15.85 -0.97 -2.95
CA LEU A 105 15.80 0.40 -3.44
C LEU A 105 16.17 1.41 -2.34
N LEU A 106 15.59 1.28 -1.14
CA LEU A 106 15.91 2.14 -0.01
C LEU A 106 17.37 2.03 0.41
N PHE A 107 17.94 0.82 0.41
CA PHE A 107 19.36 0.59 0.67
C PHE A 107 20.25 1.33 -0.34
N VAL A 108 19.95 1.25 -1.63
CA VAL A 108 20.68 1.97 -2.69
C VAL A 108 20.56 3.49 -2.53
N LEU A 109 19.35 3.99 -2.24
CA LEU A 109 19.12 5.43 -2.03
C LEU A 109 19.85 5.97 -0.80
N MET A 110 19.98 5.18 0.27
CA MET A 110 20.76 5.54 1.45
C MET A 110 22.27 5.51 1.19
N TYR A 111 22.75 4.55 0.38
CA TYR A 111 24.16 4.45 0.02
C TYR A 111 24.59 5.59 -0.92
N ILE A 112 23.69 6.04 -1.82
CA ILE A 112 23.93 7.14 -2.76
C ILE A 112 22.86 8.22 -2.57
N PRO A 113 22.98 9.08 -1.54
CA PRO A 113 21.94 10.05 -1.19
C PRO A 113 21.67 11.08 -2.31
N GLY A 114 22.62 11.27 -3.23
CA GLY A 114 22.44 12.11 -4.43
C GLY A 114 21.30 11.64 -5.34
N LEU A 115 20.86 10.38 -5.26
CA LEU A 115 19.73 9.86 -6.03
C LEU A 115 18.36 10.22 -5.41
N ILE A 116 18.30 10.52 -4.11
CA ILE A 116 17.04 10.77 -3.39
C ILE A 116 16.18 11.86 -4.03
N PRO A 117 16.69 13.08 -4.34
CA PRO A 117 15.84 14.13 -4.89
C PRO A 117 15.34 13.83 -6.32
N PHE A 118 16.00 12.95 -7.07
CA PHE A 118 15.67 12.69 -8.48
C PHE A 118 14.90 11.38 -8.69
N PHE A 119 15.20 10.33 -7.92
CA PHE A 119 14.76 8.95 -8.19
C PHE A 119 13.93 8.29 -7.09
N SER A 120 13.71 8.94 -5.94
CA SER A 120 13.00 8.33 -4.81
C SER A 120 11.58 7.89 -5.17
N ILE A 121 10.66 8.84 -5.32
CA ILE A 121 9.23 8.58 -5.49
C ILE A 121 8.95 7.82 -6.79
N SER A 122 9.63 8.20 -7.89
CA SER A 122 9.43 7.59 -9.21
C SER A 122 9.82 6.12 -9.21
N THR A 123 10.99 5.77 -8.67
CA THR A 123 11.46 4.38 -8.65
C THR A 123 10.68 3.53 -7.66
N MET A 124 10.27 4.10 -6.52
CA MET A 124 9.36 3.42 -5.58
C MET A 124 8.03 3.08 -6.27
N ALA A 125 7.44 4.04 -6.99
CA ALA A 125 6.21 3.80 -7.74
C ALA A 125 6.38 2.72 -8.81
N LEU A 126 7.53 2.68 -9.50
CA LEU A 126 7.84 1.62 -10.47
C LEU A 126 7.89 0.23 -9.83
N VAL A 127 8.54 0.09 -8.67
CA VAL A 127 8.62 -1.19 -7.94
C VAL A 127 7.22 -1.64 -7.49
N VAL A 128 6.48 -0.76 -6.83
CA VAL A 128 5.15 -1.08 -6.28
C VAL A 128 4.16 -1.38 -7.40
N MET A 129 4.03 -0.49 -8.39
CA MET A 129 3.10 -0.70 -9.51
C MET A 129 3.51 -1.89 -10.37
N GLY A 130 4.79 -2.02 -10.70
CA GLY A 130 5.28 -3.10 -11.56
C GLY A 130 5.07 -4.49 -10.95
N THR A 131 5.22 -4.62 -9.63
CA THR A 131 4.92 -5.88 -8.92
C THR A 131 3.41 -6.11 -8.77
N ALA A 132 2.62 -5.08 -8.44
CA ALA A 132 1.17 -5.19 -8.32
C ALA A 132 0.49 -5.55 -9.65
N LEU A 133 0.92 -4.97 -10.77
CA LEU A 133 0.37 -5.27 -12.10
C LEU A 133 0.56 -6.74 -12.49
N ARG A 134 1.65 -7.39 -12.06
CA ARG A 134 1.84 -8.83 -12.28
C ARG A 134 0.78 -9.65 -11.55
N VAL A 135 0.38 -9.21 -10.35
CA VAL A 135 -0.70 -9.84 -9.59
C VAL A 135 -2.04 -9.59 -10.28
N PHE A 136 -2.31 -8.35 -10.70
CA PHE A 136 -3.57 -7.98 -11.37
C PHE A 136 -3.76 -8.76 -12.66
N ARG A 137 -2.74 -8.84 -13.52
CA ARG A 137 -2.80 -9.61 -14.76
C ARG A 137 -3.10 -11.09 -14.52
N LYS A 138 -2.44 -11.70 -13.53
CA LYS A 138 -2.70 -13.11 -13.15
C LYS A 138 -4.14 -13.32 -12.67
N MET A 139 -4.74 -12.34 -11.98
CA MET A 139 -6.13 -12.41 -11.55
C MET A 139 -7.09 -12.26 -12.73
N GLU A 140 -6.82 -11.34 -13.64
CA GLU A 140 -7.60 -11.11 -14.87
C GLU A 140 -7.58 -12.35 -15.78
N GLU A 141 -6.40 -12.92 -16.05
CA GLU A 141 -6.24 -14.18 -16.82
C GLU A 141 -7.07 -15.33 -16.20
N LYS A 142 -7.02 -15.48 -14.87
CA LYS A 142 -7.80 -16.51 -14.16
C LYS A 142 -9.31 -16.27 -14.26
N GLN A 143 -9.73 -15.01 -14.25
CA GLN A 143 -11.14 -14.64 -14.38
C GLN A 143 -11.66 -14.92 -15.80
N GLU A 144 -10.89 -14.61 -16.84
CA GLU A 144 -11.25 -14.91 -18.23
C GLU A 144 -11.41 -16.41 -18.47
N MET A 145 -10.48 -17.23 -17.96
CA MET A 145 -10.57 -18.70 -18.05
C MET A 145 -11.85 -19.25 -17.40
N TRP A 146 -12.27 -18.68 -16.26
CA TRP A 146 -13.51 -19.07 -15.59
C TRP A 146 -14.78 -18.61 -16.32
N GLN A 147 -14.70 -17.56 -17.13
CA GLN A 147 -15.81 -17.10 -17.96
C GLN A 147 -15.94 -17.90 -19.26
N GLN A 148 -14.83 -18.37 -19.84
CA GLN A 148 -14.82 -19.19 -21.06
C GLN A 148 -15.18 -20.67 -20.80
N GLY A 149 -14.97 -21.16 -19.57
CA GLY A 149 -15.35 -22.52 -19.17
C GLY A 149 -16.81 -22.69 -18.72
N LYS A 150 -17.63 -21.63 -18.82
CA LYS A 150 -19.08 -21.65 -18.62
C LYS A 150 -19.79 -21.52 -19.95
#